data_AF-X1BYN0-F1
#
_entry.id   AF-X1BYN0-F1
#
_cell.length_a   1.000
_cell.length_b   1.000
_cell.length_c   1.000
_cell.angle_alpha   90.00
_cell.angle_beta   90.00
_cell.angle_gamma   90.00
#
_symmetry.space_group_name_H-M   'P 1'
#
loop_
_entity.id
_entity.type
_entity.pdbx_description
1 polymer ?
#
loop_
_entity_poly.entity_id
_entity_poly.type
_entity_poly.pdbx_seq_one_letter_code
_entity_poly.pdbx_strand_id
1 'polypeptide(L)' 'MAYENIRLKEPNFTVVDGYYYMMDNDTDSLIVKTDDGTQAYSYPL' A
#
# COMPACT_ATOMS: atom_id res chain seq x y z
N MET A 1 -8.89 11.87 14.48
CA MET A 1 -8.36 10.71 13.74
C MET A 1 -7.52 11.28 12.63
N ALA A 2 -6.20 11.14 12.71
CA ALA A 2 -5.32 11.64 11.65
C ALA A 2 -5.29 10.57 10.56
N TYR A 3 -5.83 10.89 9.39
CA TYR A 3 -5.72 10.03 8.22
C TYR A 3 -4.24 10.02 7.79
N GLU A 4 -3.61 8.85 7.73
CA GLU A 4 -2.28 8.74 7.16
C GLU A 4 -2.38 8.83 5.64
N ASN A 5 -1.66 9.78 5.06
CA ASN A 5 -1.61 9.89 3.60
C ASN A 5 -0.89 8.68 3.00
N ILE A 6 -1.45 8.14 1.91
CA ILE A 6 -0.79 7.11 1.11
C ILE A 6 0.47 7.69 0.49
N ARG A 7 1.64 7.30 1.00
CA ARG A 7 2.95 7.66 0.43
C ARG A 7 3.33 6.62 -0.64
N LEU A 8 3.18 7.02 -1.90
CA LEU A 8 3.66 6.24 -3.04
C LEU A 8 5.14 6.55 -3.26
N LYS A 9 5.99 5.52 -3.12
CA LYS A 9 7.44 5.64 -3.34
C LYS A 9 7.83 5.42 -4.80
N GLU A 10 7.07 4.60 -5.51
CA GLU A 10 7.33 4.22 -6.90
C GLU A 10 6.02 4.21 -7.71
N PRO A 11 6.07 4.40 -9.04
CA PRO A 11 4.91 4.34 -9.93
C PRO A 11 4.51 2.88 -10.24
N ASN A 12 4.44 2.02 -9.22
CA ASN A 12 4.11 0.58 -9.32
C ASN A 12 2.87 0.23 -8.49
N PHE A 13 1.85 1.07 -8.59
CA PHE A 13 0.63 1.00 -7.79
C PHE A 13 -0.59 0.62 -8.62
N THR A 14 -1.53 -0.13 -8.03
CA THR A 14 -2.84 -0.46 -8.63
C THR A 14 -3.95 -0.36 -7.59
N VAL A 15 -5.14 0.08 -7.99
CA VAL A 15 -6.34 0.09 -7.16
C VAL A 15 -7.30 -1.02 -7.60
N VAL A 16 -7.76 -1.83 -6.66
CA VAL A 16 -8.85 -2.80 -6.89
C VAL A 16 -9.79 -2.77 -5.69
N ASP A 17 -11.08 -2.55 -5.90
CA ASP A 17 -12.14 -2.61 -4.87
C ASP A 17 -11.84 -1.79 -3.59
N GLY A 18 -11.25 -0.60 -3.73
CA GLY A 18 -10.90 0.27 -2.60
C GLY A 18 -9.59 -0.09 -1.90
N TYR A 19 -8.89 -1.12 -2.38
CA TYR A 19 -7.56 -1.49 -1.93
C TYR A 19 -6.48 -0.96 -2.87
N TYR A 20 -5.38 -0.51 -2.27
CA TYR A 20 -4.21 0.05 -2.91
C TYR A 20 -3.09 -0.97 -2.78
N TYR A 21 -2.64 -1.49 -3.91
CA TYR A 21 -1.56 -2.46 -4.00
C TYR A 21 -0.31 -1.76 -4.49
N MET A 22 0.82 -2.01 -3.83
CA MET A 22 2.12 -1.47 -4.19
C MET A 22 3.21 -2.52 -3.92
N MET A 23 4.14 -2.67 -4.84
CA MET A 23 5.36 -3.43 -4.58
C MET A 23 6.41 -2.52 -3.94
N ASP A 24 7.01 -2.96 -2.84
CA ASP A 24 8.21 -2.35 -2.28
C ASP A 24 9.43 -3.13 -2.75
N ASN A 25 10.18 -2.54 -3.67
CA ASN A 25 11.37 -3.15 -4.25
C ASN A 25 12.54 -3.28 -3.24
N ASP A 26 12.54 -2.50 -2.15
CA ASP A 26 13.60 -2.59 -1.14
C ASP A 26 13.45 -3.85 -0.26
N THR A 27 12.21 -4.23 0.03
CA THR A 27 11.89 -5.37 0.90
C THR A 27 11.33 -6.56 0.14
N ASP A 28 11.25 -6.47 -1.20
CA ASP A 28 10.63 -7.45 -2.10
C ASP A 28 9.25 -7.90 -1.58
N SER A 29 8.45 -6.92 -1.15
CA SER A 29 7.19 -7.15 -0.45
C SER A 29 6.03 -6.41 -1.10
N LEU A 30 4.87 -7.06 -1.13
CA LEU A 30 3.60 -6.44 -1.48
C LEU A 30 3.05 -5.70 -0.27
N ILE A 31 2.78 -4.41 -0.41
CA ILE A 31 2.08 -3.58 0.57
C ILE A 31 0.65 -3.35 0.09
N VAL A 32 -0.31 -3.62 0.97
CA VAL A 32 -1.73 -3.37 0.72
C VAL A 32 -2.27 -2.36 1.71
N LYS A 33 -2.87 -1.29 1.20
CA LYS A 33 -3.52 -0.22 1.98
C LYS A 33 -4.99 -0.11 1.62
N THR A 34 -5.79 0.37 2.55
CA THR A 34 -7.18 0.79 2.32
C THR A 34 -7.24 2.24 1.86
N ASP A 35 -8.40 2.64 1.33
CA ASP A 35 -8.71 4.01 0.88
C ASP A 35 -8.65 5.07 1.97
N ASP A 36 -8.79 4.66 3.23
CA ASP A 36 -8.57 5.50 4.41
C ASP A 36 -7.09 5.71 4.78
N GLY A 37 -6.16 5.11 4.02
CA GLY A 37 -4.71 5.22 4.19
C GLY A 37 -4.07 4.21 5.14
N THR A 38 -4.89 3.42 5.85
CA THR A 38 -4.43 2.39 6.79
C THR A 38 -3.76 1.24 6.03
N GLN A 39 -2.67 0.69 6.57
CA GLN A 39 -2.10 -0.55 6.04
C GLN A 39 -3.01 -1.72 6.41
N ALA A 40 -3.48 -2.45 5.40
CA ALA A 40 -4.27 -3.66 5.58
C ALA A 40 -3.36 -4.86 5.89
N TYR A 41 -2.39 -5.14 5.01
CA TYR A 41 -1.41 -6.22 5.19
C TYR A 41 -0.17 -6.03 4.32
N SER A 42 0.89 -6.78 4.64
CA SER A 42 2.09 -6.97 3.83
C SER A 42 2.33 -8.46 3.54
N TYR A 43 3.04 -8.77 2.47
CA TYR A 43 3.48 -10.14 2.14
C TYR A 43 4.83 -10.11 1.40
N PRO A 44 5.79 -11.02 1.68
CA PRO A 44 5.73 -12.14 2.62
C PRO A 44 6.03 -11.79 4.09
N LEU A 45 6.38 -10.53 4.37
CA LEU A 45 6.71 -10.02 5.71
C LEU A 45 5.50 -9.88 6.64
#